data_AF-A0A357F5W6-F1
#
_entry.id   AF-A0A357F5W6-F1
#
_cell.length_a   1.000
_cell.length_b   1.000
_cell.length_c   1.000
_cell.angle_alpha   90.00
_cell.angle_beta   90.00
_cell.angle_gamma   90.00
#
_symmetry.space_group_name_H-M   'P 1'
#
loop_
_entity.id
_entity.type
_entity.pdbx_description
1 polymer ?
#
loop_
_entity_poly.entity_id
_entity_poly.type
_entity_poly.pdbx_seq_one_letter_code
_entity_poly.pdbx_strand_id
1 'polypeptide(L)'
;MKKPTYDDADLMLKFVQWGATSGIDEAINWLWSDDYIDSYSKFVEKYPPGTKEYGYVTKVCGWYETIGTLYKNELFNERLLFDWLAVGFRWKRLENFVLGFREKMDEQNMYVNFEAMAKVQIS
;
A
#
# COMPACT_ATOMS: atom_id res chain seq x y z
N MET A 1 -16.38 -1.34 -17.68
CA MET A 1 -15.75 -2.37 -16.82
C MET A 1 -16.57 -3.66 -16.85
N LYS A 2 -15.92 -4.83 -16.79
CA LYS A 2 -16.62 -6.11 -16.69
C LYS A 2 -17.32 -6.24 -15.33
N LYS A 3 -18.51 -6.85 -15.32
CA LYS A 3 -19.23 -7.17 -14.08
C LYS A 3 -18.37 -8.13 -13.24
N PRO A 4 -18.22 -7.92 -11.92
CA PRO A 4 -17.48 -8.84 -11.05
C PRO A 4 -18.08 -10.24 -11.08
N THR A 5 -17.21 -11.24 -11.01
CA THR A 5 -17.54 -12.67 -10.95
C THR A 5 -17.39 -13.22 -9.53
N TYR A 6 -17.76 -14.48 -9.33
CA TYR A 6 -17.53 -15.17 -8.06
C TYR A 6 -16.03 -15.32 -7.77
N ASP A 7 -15.22 -15.62 -8.79
CA ASP A 7 -13.76 -15.78 -8.63
C ASP A 7 -13.10 -14.46 -8.21
N ASP A 8 -13.58 -13.32 -8.73
CA ASP A 8 -13.12 -12.00 -8.31
C ASP A 8 -13.45 -11.73 -6.82
N ALA A 9 -14.64 -12.14 -6.37
CA ALA A 9 -15.06 -11.99 -4.97
C ALA A 9 -14.26 -12.93 -4.05
N ASP A 10 -14.00 -14.16 -4.47
CA ASP A 10 -13.17 -15.12 -3.74
C ASP A 10 -11.72 -14.61 -3.61
N LEU A 11 -11.14 -14.05 -4.67
CA LEU A 11 -9.84 -13.39 -4.63
C LEU A 11 -9.83 -12.23 -3.62
N MET A 12 -10.84 -11.36 -3.67
CA MET A 12 -10.99 -10.26 -2.72
C MET A 12 -11.03 -10.77 -1.27
N LEU A 13 -11.84 -11.79 -0.96
CA LEU A 13 -11.94 -12.36 0.38
C LEU A 13 -10.63 -12.99 0.86
N LYS A 14 -9.84 -13.61 -0.03
CA LYS A 14 -8.48 -14.09 0.28
C LYS A 14 -7.55 -12.93 0.65
N PHE A 15 -7.63 -11.79 -0.03
CA PHE A 15 -6.87 -10.59 0.33
C PHE A 15 -7.32 -9.98 1.66
N VAL A 16 -8.62 -9.98 1.94
CA VAL A 16 -9.16 -9.57 3.26
C VAL A 16 -8.56 -10.46 4.36
N GLN A 17 -8.59 -11.78 4.17
CA GLN A 17 -8.03 -12.72 5.15
C GLN A 17 -6.52 -12.56 5.32
N TRP A 18 -5.78 -12.33 4.22
CA TRP A 18 -4.34 -12.06 4.30
C TRP A 18 -4.04 -10.74 5.01
N GLY A 19 -4.80 -9.69 4.76
CA GLY A 19 -4.71 -8.43 5.50
C GLY A 19 -4.88 -8.63 7.00
N ALA A 20 -5.96 -9.32 7.40
CA ALA A 20 -6.24 -9.60 8.80
C ALA A 20 -5.13 -10.44 9.48
N THR A 21 -4.63 -11.47 8.80
CA THR A 21 -3.59 -12.37 9.36
C THR A 21 -2.19 -11.76 9.35
N SER A 22 -1.89 -10.85 8.42
CA SER A 22 -0.61 -10.13 8.39
C SER A 22 -0.53 -8.98 9.40
N GLY A 23 -1.64 -8.62 10.05
CA GLY A 23 -1.73 -7.47 10.94
C GLY A 23 -1.54 -6.15 10.18
N ILE A 24 -2.09 -6.03 8.97
CA ILE A 24 -2.03 -4.77 8.23
C ILE A 24 -2.87 -3.68 8.90
N ASP A 25 -3.96 -4.04 9.56
CA ASP A 25 -4.84 -3.08 10.24
C ASP A 25 -4.10 -2.35 11.37
N GLU A 26 -3.24 -3.04 12.11
CA GLU A 26 -2.37 -2.42 13.13
C GLU A 26 -1.43 -1.38 12.49
N ALA A 27 -0.82 -1.73 11.36
CA ALA A 27 0.07 -0.83 10.63
C ALA A 27 -0.69 0.38 10.05
N ILE A 28 -1.86 0.16 9.44
CA ILE A 28 -2.70 1.24 8.90
C ILE A 28 -3.17 2.17 10.02
N ASN A 29 -3.61 1.63 11.16
CA ASN A 29 -4.01 2.45 12.30
C ASN A 29 -2.85 3.31 12.81
N TRP A 30 -1.65 2.73 12.90
CA TRP A 30 -0.46 3.46 13.31
C TRP A 30 -0.07 4.57 12.31
N LEU A 31 -0.19 4.35 10.99
CA LEU A 31 0.06 5.39 9.98
C LEU A 31 -0.81 6.65 10.18
N TRP A 32 -1.99 6.51 10.78
CA TRP A 32 -2.90 7.62 11.07
C TRP A 32 -2.78 8.19 12.48
N SER A 33 -1.87 7.67 13.29
CA SER A 33 -1.55 8.23 14.61
C SER A 33 -0.64 9.45 14.51
N ASP A 34 -0.52 10.17 15.61
CA ASP A 34 0.41 11.30 15.77
C ASP A 34 1.89 10.86 15.77
N ASP A 35 2.16 9.55 15.90
CA ASP A 35 3.52 9.01 15.91
C ASP A 35 4.12 8.86 14.51
N TYR A 36 3.30 8.88 13.45
CA TYR A 36 3.78 8.79 12.08
C TYR A 36 4.41 10.11 11.62
N ILE A 37 5.60 9.99 11.03
CA ILE A 37 6.37 11.12 10.50
C ILE A 37 6.38 11.05 8.98
N ASP A 38 5.80 12.05 8.34
CA ASP A 38 5.64 12.07 6.88
C ASP A 38 6.95 12.35 6.12
N SER A 39 7.89 13.07 6.73
CA SER A 39 9.20 13.34 6.14
C SER A 39 10.11 12.11 6.23
N TYR A 40 10.54 11.54 5.09
CA TYR A 40 11.42 10.36 5.06
C TYR A 40 12.69 10.50 5.92
N SER A 41 13.40 11.63 5.83
CA SER A 41 14.64 11.83 6.57
C SER A 41 14.40 11.81 8.09
N LYS A 42 13.40 12.55 8.57
CA LYS A 42 13.00 12.57 9.99
C LYS A 42 12.43 11.22 10.44
N PHE A 43 11.69 10.54 9.56
CA PHE A 43 11.16 9.22 9.82
C PHE A 43 12.29 8.22 10.08
N VAL A 44 13.26 8.14 9.18
CA VAL A 44 14.38 7.17 9.31
C VAL A 44 15.32 7.53 10.46
N GLU A 45 15.45 8.82 10.80
CA GLU A 45 16.17 9.25 12.00
C GLU A 45 15.53 8.73 13.29
N LYS A 46 14.20 8.84 13.42
CA LYS A 46 13.47 8.37 14.61
C LYS A 46 13.23 6.86 14.60
N TYR A 47 12.93 6.29 13.44
CA TYR A 47 12.54 4.90 13.21
C TYR A 47 13.43 4.28 12.13
N PRO A 48 14.69 3.93 12.47
CA PRO A 48 15.61 3.34 11.51
C PRO A 48 15.14 1.95 11.03
N PRO A 49 15.68 1.45 9.90
CA PRO A 49 15.38 0.09 9.42
C PRO A 49 15.56 -0.97 10.52
N GLY A 50 14.59 -1.87 10.64
CA GLY A 50 14.56 -2.91 11.68
C GLY A 50 13.66 -2.59 12.88
N THR A 51 13.20 -1.34 13.03
CA THR A 51 12.17 -1.01 14.03
C THR A 51 10.79 -1.49 13.59
N LYS A 52 9.88 -1.57 14.57
CA LYS A 52 8.48 -1.95 14.36
C LYS A 52 7.77 -0.94 13.44
N GLU A 53 8.03 0.34 13.62
CA GLU A 53 7.43 1.46 12.90
C GLU A 53 7.89 1.50 11.43
N TYR A 54 9.19 1.29 11.18
CA TYR A 54 9.70 1.10 9.82
C TYR A 54 9.01 -0.10 9.16
N GLY A 55 8.88 -1.20 9.90
CA GLY A 55 8.16 -2.40 9.48
C GLY A 55 6.70 -2.15 9.10
N TYR A 56 5.98 -1.28 9.82
CA TYR A 56 4.61 -0.91 9.50
C TYR A 56 4.48 -0.23 8.15
N VAL A 57 5.33 0.76 7.89
CA VAL A 57 5.33 1.49 6.60
C VAL A 57 5.61 0.51 5.45
N THR A 58 6.66 -0.29 5.56
CA THR A 58 7.01 -1.27 4.51
C THR A 58 5.95 -2.36 4.36
N LYS A 59 5.26 -2.76 5.42
CA LYS A 59 4.16 -3.73 5.38
C LYS A 59 3.00 -3.18 4.54
N VAL A 60 2.58 -1.94 4.81
CA VAL A 60 1.48 -1.33 4.06
C VAL A 60 1.87 -1.12 2.59
N CYS A 61 3.06 -0.58 2.32
CA CYS A 61 3.56 -0.43 0.96
C CYS A 61 3.61 -1.77 0.21
N GLY A 62 4.16 -2.83 0.83
CA GLY A 62 4.27 -4.15 0.21
C GLY A 62 2.92 -4.82 -0.06
N TRP A 63 1.94 -4.63 0.84
CA TRP A 63 0.59 -5.18 0.63
C TRP A 63 -0.11 -4.52 -0.54
N TYR A 64 -0.09 -3.19 -0.63
CA TYR A 64 -0.65 -2.47 -1.77
C TYR A 64 0.14 -2.70 -3.06
N GLU A 65 1.46 -2.92 -2.99
CA GLU A 65 2.28 -3.27 -4.16
C GLU A 65 1.89 -4.63 -4.73
N THR A 66 1.61 -5.61 -3.87
CA THR A 66 1.13 -6.94 -4.28
C THR A 66 -0.20 -6.83 -4.99
N ILE A 67 -1.15 -6.09 -4.42
CA ILE A 67 -2.48 -5.88 -5.03
C ILE A 67 -2.36 -5.08 -6.33
N GLY A 68 -1.56 -4.03 -6.35
CA GLY A 68 -1.28 -3.23 -7.53
C GLY A 68 -0.67 -4.06 -8.66
N THR A 69 0.17 -5.03 -8.33
CA THR A 69 0.74 -5.98 -9.31
C THR A 69 -0.36 -6.81 -9.97
N LEU A 70 -1.32 -7.33 -9.20
CA LEU A 70 -2.45 -8.08 -9.76
C LEU A 70 -3.38 -7.18 -10.59
N TYR A 71 -3.68 -5.99 -10.09
CA TYR A 71 -4.47 -5.00 -10.82
C TYR A 71 -3.85 -4.67 -12.18
N LYS A 72 -2.55 -4.35 -12.21
CA LYS A 72 -1.81 -4.04 -13.44
C LYS A 72 -1.86 -5.15 -14.49
N ASN A 73 -1.96 -6.41 -14.06
CA ASN A 73 -2.05 -7.58 -14.94
C ASN A 73 -3.51 -8.01 -15.21
N GLU A 74 -4.49 -7.17 -14.88
CA GLU A 74 -5.93 -7.44 -15.07
C GLU A 74 -6.44 -8.70 -14.32
N LEU A 75 -5.76 -9.08 -13.23
CA LEU A 75 -6.09 -10.25 -12.40
C LEU A 75 -6.97 -9.91 -11.20
N PHE A 76 -7.13 -8.62 -10.86
CA PHE A 76 -8.04 -8.15 -9.82
C PHE A 76 -9.07 -7.23 -10.44
N ASN A 77 -10.35 -7.56 -10.30
CA ASN A 77 -11.45 -6.71 -10.78
C ASN A 77 -11.38 -5.28 -10.19
N GLU A 78 -11.20 -4.30 -11.08
CA GLU A 78 -11.07 -2.88 -10.74
C GLU A 78 -12.21 -2.33 -9.87
N ARG A 79 -13.45 -2.72 -10.16
CA ARG A 79 -14.62 -2.23 -9.43
C ARG A 79 -14.61 -2.71 -7.98
N LEU A 80 -14.42 -4.02 -7.76
CA LEU A 80 -14.33 -4.55 -6.40
C LEU A 80 -13.16 -3.94 -5.64
N LEU A 81 -12.00 -3.81 -6.30
CA LEU A 81 -10.80 -3.22 -5.74
C LEU A 81 -11.05 -1.79 -5.22
N PHE A 82 -11.56 -0.91 -6.08
CA PHE A 82 -11.72 0.51 -5.72
C PHE A 82 -12.97 0.82 -4.90
N ASP A 83 -14.02 -0.02 -4.95
CA ASP A 83 -15.14 0.04 -4.00
C ASP A 83 -14.69 -0.38 -2.58
N TRP A 84 -13.65 -1.23 -2.47
CA TRP A 84 -13.13 -1.73 -1.19
C TRP A 84 -12.00 -0.86 -0.61
N LEU A 85 -11.01 -0.50 -1.43
CA LEU A 85 -9.78 0.12 -0.97
C LEU A 85 -9.69 1.58 -1.43
N ALA A 86 -9.59 2.53 -0.49
CA ALA A 86 -9.16 3.90 -0.73
C ALA A 86 -7.64 4.01 -1.01
N VAL A 87 -7.11 3.24 -1.97
CA VAL A 87 -5.70 3.21 -2.41
C VAL A 87 -5.08 4.62 -2.50
N GLY A 88 -5.75 5.56 -3.18
CA GLY A 88 -5.25 6.91 -3.38
C GLY A 88 -5.01 7.68 -2.07
N PHE A 89 -5.90 7.52 -1.10
CA PHE A 89 -5.76 8.14 0.22
C PHE A 89 -4.58 7.55 1.00
N ARG A 90 -4.35 6.24 0.88
CA ARG A 90 -3.22 5.57 1.54
C ARG A 90 -1.89 5.92 0.87
N TRP A 91 -1.87 6.04 -0.46
CA TRP A 91 -0.69 6.48 -1.19
C TRP A 91 -0.25 7.87 -0.78
N LYS A 92 -1.15 8.85 -0.75
CA LYS A 92 -0.85 10.23 -0.31
C LYS A 92 -0.22 10.28 1.09
N ARG A 93 -0.57 9.35 1.97
CA ARG A 93 0.02 9.27 3.33
C ARG A 93 1.45 8.73 3.33
N LEU A 94 1.81 7.92 2.34
CA LEU A 94 3.06 7.16 2.27
C LEU A 94 4.03 7.67 1.20
N GLU A 95 3.59 8.55 0.30
CA GLU A 95 4.34 8.96 -0.89
C GLU A 95 5.69 9.57 -0.53
N ASN A 96 5.75 10.41 0.50
CA ASN A 96 6.99 11.05 0.94
C ASN A 96 8.02 10.03 1.47
N PHE A 97 7.57 9.00 2.18
CA PHE A 97 8.44 7.89 2.56
C PHE A 97 8.94 7.13 1.33
N VAL A 98 8.05 6.77 0.41
CA VAL A 98 8.41 5.97 -0.78
C VAL A 98 9.40 6.71 -1.67
N LEU A 99 9.16 8.00 -1.94
CA LEU A 99 10.05 8.81 -2.78
C LEU A 99 11.43 8.98 -2.14
N GLY A 100 11.49 9.30 -0.83
CA GLY A 100 12.77 9.38 -0.12
C GLY A 100 13.50 8.04 -0.03
N PHE A 101 12.77 6.93 0.08
CA PHE A 101 13.34 5.58 0.05
C PHE A 101 13.99 5.27 -1.31
N ARG A 102 13.29 5.57 -2.43
CA ARG A 102 13.82 5.38 -3.79
C ARG A 102 15.11 6.17 -4.01
N GLU A 103 15.12 7.45 -3.60
CA GLU A 103 16.31 8.30 -3.68
C GLU A 103 17.48 7.73 -2.85
N LYS A 104 17.21 7.30 -1.62
CA LYS A 104 18.25 6.77 -0.72
C LYS A 104 18.87 5.47 -1.22
N MET A 105 18.07 4.60 -1.83
CA MET A 105 18.49 3.28 -2.30
C MET A 105 18.96 3.26 -3.76
N ASP A 106 18.82 4.37 -4.48
CA ASP A 106 19.04 4.46 -5.93
C ASP A 106 18.22 3.41 -6.72
N GLU A 107 16.98 3.17 -6.29
CA GLU A 107 16.07 2.21 -6.93
C GLU A 107 14.69 2.83 -7.14
N GLN A 108 14.40 3.22 -8.38
CA GLN A 108 13.16 3.92 -8.74
C GLN A 108 11.94 3.01 -8.86
N ASN A 109 12.14 1.69 -9.00
CA ASN A 109 11.05 0.74 -9.23
C ASN A 109 10.35 0.27 -7.93
N MET A 110 10.76 0.76 -6.77
CA MET A 110 10.13 0.37 -5.50
C MET A 110 8.69 0.88 -5.41
N TYR A 111 7.75 -0.03 -5.17
CA TYR A 111 6.33 0.28 -4.93
C TYR A 111 5.61 1.00 -6.11
N VAL A 112 6.09 0.81 -7.34
CA VAL A 112 5.53 1.49 -8.53
C VAL A 112 4.13 1.01 -8.88
N ASN A 113 3.75 -0.23 -8.54
CA ASN A 113 2.41 -0.72 -8.83
C ASN A 113 1.40 -0.15 -7.84
N PHE A 114 1.78 0.06 -6.58
CA PHE A 114 0.98 0.82 -5.61
C PHE A 114 0.75 2.26 -6.12
N GLU A 115 1.81 2.96 -6.53
CA GLU A 115 1.72 4.31 -7.06
C GLU A 115 0.81 4.40 -8.30
N ALA A 116 1.00 3.50 -9.27
CA ALA A 116 0.21 3.47 -10.49
C ALA A 116 -1.28 3.23 -10.20
N MET A 117 -1.57 2.27 -9.32
CA MET A 117 -2.94 1.98 -8.87
C MET A 117 -3.57 3.17 -8.14
N ALA A 118 -2.81 3.88 -7.31
CA ALA A 118 -3.27 5.09 -6.63
C ALA A 118 -3.63 6.22 -7.60
N LYS A 119 -2.81 6.42 -8.65
CA LYS A 119 -3.05 7.47 -9.67
C LYS A 119 -4.36 7.24 -10.41
N VAL A 120 -4.72 5.99 -10.72
CA VAL A 120 -6.01 5.67 -11.37
C VAL A 120 -7.19 6.00 -10.47
N GLN A 121 -7.08 5.76 -9.15
CA GLN A 121 -8.22 6.04 -8.25
C GLN A 121 -8.41 7.54 -7.96
N ILE A 122 -7.34 8.35 -8.09
CA ILE A 122 -7.37 9.79 -7.79
C ILE A 122 -7.80 10.62 -9.02
N SER A 123 -7.62 10.09 -10.23
CA SER A 123 -8.00 10.76 -11.49
C SER A 123 -9.51 10.75 -11.72
#